data_AF-A0A830CNA2-F1
#
_entry.id   AF-A0A830CNA2-F1
#
_cell.length_a   1.000
_cell.length_b   1.000
_cell.length_c   1.000
_cell.angle_alpha   90.00
_cell.angle_beta   90.00
_cell.angle_gamma   90.00
#
_symmetry.space_group_name_H-M   'P 1'
#
loop_
_entity.id
_entity.type
_entity.pdbx_description
1 polymer ?
#
loop_
_entity_poly.entity_id
_entity_poly.type
_entity_poly.pdbx_seq_one_letter_code
_entity_poly.pdbx_strand_id
1 'polypeptide(L)'
;MQMPKIFDNPASPLYNPNRNQANRPPAVIDLGFSGASDDLQKVVNNLTVMYSEMIRSVNATTDFMGQPYRAGDSPLSGAGMGSSERGSHVSAHVWVGDPRNKYSEDMGNFYSAGRDTLFYCHHTNVDRMWTIWKTLKTGVPKDITDPDYLNASFLFYDENKQLVRVKVGDCLDHKRMGYDFERVDIPWLNYKPAKKAGKAKIQKVASTAEKPDGLFPLTLNKVTRVLIPKSAKGKADEVLVLENIESDTTKFVKFDVFVNDEDDPSEELDKAEYAGTFAQVPARTKNKIAKANITLRLTELYEDIDIDDDDTIVVTLIPRSNGEDVTIGGIKIIPSPPRSG
;
A
#
# COMPACT_ATOMS: atom_id res chain seq x y z
N MET A 1 -1.34 2.16 18.72
CA MET A 1 -1.77 1.47 17.48
C MET A 1 -2.53 0.17 17.80
N GLN A 2 -3.44 0.21 18.78
CA GLN A 2 -4.30 -0.92 19.13
C GLN A 2 -5.72 -0.59 18.65
N MET A 3 -6.58 -1.60 18.52
CA MET A 3 -8.01 -1.36 18.32
C MET A 3 -8.55 -0.47 19.46
N PRO A 4 -9.29 0.61 19.17
CA PRO A 4 -9.79 1.48 20.23
C PRO A 4 -10.77 0.71 21.15
N LYS A 5 -10.57 0.80 22.47
CA LYS A 5 -11.32 0.02 23.47
C LYS A 5 -12.84 0.21 23.41
N ILE A 6 -13.32 1.34 22.88
CA ILE A 6 -14.77 1.60 22.71
C ILE A 6 -15.43 0.63 21.73
N PHE A 7 -14.66 0.07 20.79
CA PHE A 7 -15.13 -0.96 19.87
C PHE A 7 -15.04 -2.35 20.50
N ASP A 8 -14.20 -2.58 21.51
CA ASP A 8 -13.96 -3.90 22.10
C ASP A 8 -14.73 -4.18 23.41
N ASN A 9 -15.94 -3.66 23.52
CA ASN A 9 -16.83 -3.89 24.66
C ASN A 9 -18.12 -4.58 24.21
N PRO A 10 -18.38 -5.86 24.57
CA PRO A 10 -19.58 -6.58 24.15
C PRO A 10 -20.93 -5.93 24.49
N ALA A 11 -20.96 -5.01 25.47
CA ALA A 11 -22.16 -4.25 25.82
C ALA A 11 -22.33 -2.95 24.99
N SER A 12 -21.35 -2.60 24.16
CA SER A 12 -21.34 -1.40 23.31
C SER A 12 -22.05 -1.67 21.98
N PRO A 13 -22.83 -0.71 21.44
CA PRO A 13 -23.36 -0.81 20.08
C PRO A 13 -22.27 -0.75 19.00
N LEU A 14 -21.04 -0.36 19.37
CA LEU A 14 -19.87 -0.35 18.48
C LEU A 14 -19.18 -1.72 18.37
N TYR A 15 -19.59 -2.69 19.18
CA TYR A 15 -18.98 -4.00 19.19
C TYR A 15 -19.45 -4.85 18.01
N ASN A 16 -18.52 -5.62 17.47
CA ASN A 16 -18.81 -6.67 16.50
C ASN A 16 -18.10 -7.97 16.95
N PRO A 17 -18.81 -9.10 17.13
CA PRO A 17 -18.20 -10.38 17.47
C PRO A 17 -17.36 -11.00 16.34
N ASN A 18 -17.60 -10.61 15.08
CA ASN A 18 -16.89 -11.07 13.88
C ASN A 18 -15.58 -10.29 13.68
N ARG A 19 -14.71 -10.39 14.69
CA ARG A 19 -13.33 -9.87 14.63
C ARG A 19 -12.34 -10.96 14.97
N ASN A 20 -11.11 -10.83 14.50
CA ASN A 20 -10.02 -11.73 14.88
C ASN A 20 -9.77 -11.67 16.39
N GLN A 21 -10.02 -12.78 17.09
CA GLN A 21 -9.92 -12.84 18.55
C GLN A 21 -8.47 -12.68 19.04
N ALA A 22 -7.47 -13.05 18.23
CA ALA A 22 -6.06 -12.87 18.57
C ALA A 22 -5.60 -11.40 18.49
N ASN A 23 -6.34 -10.56 17.77
CA ASN A 23 -6.00 -9.17 17.49
C ASN A 23 -6.81 -8.17 18.33
N ARG A 24 -7.49 -8.65 19.37
CA ARG A 24 -8.17 -7.77 20.33
C ARG A 24 -7.13 -7.05 21.21
N PRO A 25 -7.44 -5.86 21.76
CA PRO A 25 -6.54 -5.18 22.69
C PRO A 25 -6.08 -6.12 23.81
N PRO A 26 -4.77 -6.13 24.17
CA PRO A 26 -3.77 -5.11 23.85
C PRO A 26 -2.95 -5.34 22.56
N ALA A 27 -3.38 -6.22 21.64
CA ALA A 27 -2.61 -6.48 20.42
C ALA A 27 -2.37 -5.21 19.59
N VAL A 28 -1.12 -5.03 19.14
CA VAL A 28 -0.71 -3.97 18.21
C VAL A 28 -0.96 -4.43 16.77
N ILE A 29 -1.55 -3.56 15.96
CA ILE A 29 -1.72 -3.82 14.52
C ILE A 29 -0.37 -4.02 13.83
N ASP A 30 -0.28 -4.99 12.92
CA ASP A 30 0.88 -5.15 12.01
C ASP A 30 0.45 -4.71 10.60
N LEU A 31 0.67 -3.44 10.27
CA LEU A 31 0.39 -2.90 8.93
C LEU A 31 1.29 -3.51 7.87
N GLY A 32 2.46 -4.00 8.27
CA GLY A 32 3.42 -4.65 7.40
C GLY A 32 3.12 -6.12 7.13
N PHE A 33 2.24 -6.78 7.91
CA PHE A 33 2.13 -8.25 7.95
C PHE A 33 3.51 -8.93 7.89
N SER A 34 4.44 -8.33 8.62
CA SER A 34 5.86 -8.67 8.59
C SER A 34 6.14 -10.01 9.26
N GLY A 35 5.25 -10.43 10.16
CA GLY A 35 5.44 -11.59 11.03
C GLY A 35 6.12 -11.22 12.36
N ALA A 36 6.48 -9.94 12.56
CA ALA A 36 7.12 -9.45 13.78
C ALA A 36 6.34 -9.89 15.02
N SER A 37 7.02 -10.60 15.92
CA SER A 37 6.42 -11.01 17.20
C SER A 37 6.46 -9.88 18.24
N ASP A 38 7.53 -9.08 18.23
CA ASP A 38 7.76 -7.96 19.13
C ASP A 38 6.89 -6.74 18.79
N ASP A 39 6.24 -6.16 19.80
CA ASP A 39 5.32 -5.03 19.62
C ASP A 39 6.07 -3.72 19.29
N LEU A 40 7.30 -3.54 19.77
CA LEU A 40 8.09 -2.36 19.42
C LEU A 40 8.48 -2.42 17.94
N GLN A 41 8.91 -3.56 17.43
CA GLN A 41 9.20 -3.76 16.02
C GLN A 41 7.95 -3.55 15.15
N LYS A 42 6.76 -4.02 15.56
CA LYS A 42 5.50 -3.71 14.84
C LYS A 42 5.25 -2.21 14.76
N VAL A 43 5.44 -1.48 15.86
CA VAL A 43 5.26 -0.01 15.86
C VAL A 43 6.25 0.65 14.90
N VAL A 44 7.52 0.26 14.94
CA VAL A 44 8.58 0.78 14.06
C VAL A 44 8.27 0.47 12.58
N ASN A 45 7.87 -0.76 12.27
CA ASN A 45 7.41 -1.16 10.94
C ASN A 45 6.21 -0.34 10.48
N ASN A 46 5.19 -0.18 11.33
CA ASN A 46 3.99 0.59 11.01
C ASN A 46 4.31 2.04 10.65
N LEU A 47 5.19 2.68 11.42
CA LEU A 47 5.60 4.06 11.15
C LEU A 47 6.39 4.17 9.84
N THR A 48 7.23 3.18 9.53
CA THR A 48 7.95 3.08 8.26
C THR A 48 7.01 2.87 7.08
N VAL A 49 6.03 1.98 7.21
CA VAL A 49 4.98 1.73 6.20
C VAL A 49 4.24 3.03 5.90
N MET A 50 3.82 3.76 6.93
CA MET A 50 3.14 5.06 6.76
C MET A 50 4.04 6.10 6.07
N TYR A 51 5.33 6.23 6.47
CA TYR A 51 6.26 7.13 5.79
C TYR A 51 6.43 6.75 4.31
N SER A 52 6.54 5.45 4.03
CA SER A 52 6.72 4.95 2.67
C SER A 52 5.51 5.23 1.78
N GLU A 53 4.30 4.90 2.25
CA GLU A 53 3.05 5.08 1.50
C GLU A 53 2.69 6.55 1.27
N MET A 54 3.04 7.42 2.21
CA MET A 54 2.68 8.84 2.16
C MET A 54 3.73 9.71 1.46
N ILE A 55 5.00 9.32 1.50
CA ILE A 55 6.14 10.14 1.08
C ILE A 55 7.08 9.35 0.15
N ARG A 56 7.76 8.32 0.68
CA ARG A 56 8.96 7.75 0.05
C ARG A 56 8.67 7.12 -1.31
N SER A 57 7.62 6.31 -1.40
CA SER A 57 7.28 5.53 -2.59
C SER A 57 6.47 6.30 -3.64
N VAL A 58 6.06 7.54 -3.35
CA VAL A 58 5.14 8.35 -4.16
C VAL A 58 5.93 9.31 -5.06
N ASN A 59 5.78 9.18 -6.39
CA ASN A 59 6.36 10.11 -7.36
C ASN A 59 5.31 11.06 -7.98
N ALA A 60 4.10 10.57 -8.24
CA ALA A 60 3.00 11.34 -8.84
C ALA A 60 1.72 11.26 -7.99
N THR A 61 0.74 12.14 -8.23
CA THR A 61 -0.56 12.09 -7.55
C THR A 61 -1.24 10.74 -7.76
N THR A 62 -1.12 10.16 -8.95
CA THR A 62 -1.65 8.83 -9.29
C THR A 62 -0.97 7.68 -8.55
N ASP A 63 0.26 7.86 -8.05
CA ASP A 63 0.89 6.83 -7.21
C ASP A 63 0.24 6.77 -5.83
N PHE A 64 -0.24 7.92 -5.34
CA PHE A 64 -0.95 8.03 -4.06
C PHE A 64 -2.44 7.70 -4.21
N MET A 65 -3.13 8.34 -5.16
CA MET A 65 -4.59 8.27 -5.35
C MET A 65 -5.05 7.06 -6.16
N GLY A 66 -4.16 6.46 -6.96
CA GLY A 66 -4.49 5.43 -7.93
C GLY A 66 -4.57 5.95 -9.38
N GLN A 67 -4.60 5.02 -10.32
CA GLN A 67 -4.63 5.32 -11.74
C GLN A 67 -6.05 5.70 -12.21
N PRO A 68 -6.18 6.43 -13.33
CA PRO A 68 -7.47 6.76 -13.89
C PRO A 68 -8.33 5.51 -14.18
N TYR A 69 -9.60 5.58 -13.81
CA TYR A 69 -10.63 4.58 -14.15
C TYR A 69 -11.85 5.30 -14.72
N ARG A 70 -12.21 4.99 -15.97
CA ARG A 70 -13.23 5.69 -16.75
C ARG A 70 -14.35 4.74 -17.21
N ALA A 71 -15.47 5.34 -17.63
CA ALA A 71 -16.55 4.58 -18.23
C ALA A 71 -16.06 3.85 -19.49
N GLY A 72 -16.28 2.53 -19.53
CA GLY A 72 -15.79 1.67 -20.61
C GLY A 72 -14.52 0.89 -20.25
N ASP A 73 -13.81 1.28 -19.19
CA ASP A 73 -12.64 0.54 -18.71
C ASP A 73 -13.05 -0.79 -18.09
N SER A 74 -12.23 -1.82 -18.33
CA SER A 74 -12.45 -3.13 -17.73
C SER A 74 -12.17 -3.06 -16.22
N PRO A 75 -13.06 -3.56 -15.36
CA PRO A 75 -12.73 -3.71 -13.94
C PRO A 75 -11.58 -4.71 -13.71
N LEU A 76 -11.23 -5.52 -14.73
CA LEU A 76 -10.12 -6.49 -14.68
C LEU A 76 -8.78 -5.93 -15.12
N SER A 77 -8.76 -4.79 -15.83
CA SER A 77 -7.49 -4.13 -16.16
C SER A 77 -6.90 -3.38 -14.96
N GLY A 78 -7.59 -3.43 -13.80
CA GLY A 78 -7.23 -2.84 -12.52
C GLY A 78 -6.45 -1.57 -12.70
N ALA A 79 -7.17 -0.47 -12.91
CA ALA A 79 -6.58 0.85 -12.76
C ALA A 79 -5.75 0.82 -11.47
N GLY A 80 -4.42 0.92 -11.60
CA GLY A 80 -3.48 0.58 -10.54
C GLY A 80 -3.86 1.28 -9.25
N MET A 81 -4.04 0.51 -8.18
CA MET A 81 -4.40 1.02 -6.85
C MET A 81 -3.39 2.05 -6.39
N GLY A 82 -3.80 3.06 -5.62
CA GLY A 82 -2.87 4.02 -5.01
C GLY A 82 -2.12 3.45 -3.80
N SER A 83 -1.03 4.09 -3.39
CA SER A 83 -0.31 3.73 -2.15
C SER A 83 -1.20 3.88 -0.91
N SER A 84 -2.18 4.80 -0.93
CA SER A 84 -3.15 4.96 0.15
C SER A 84 -4.10 3.76 0.30
N GLU A 85 -4.23 2.94 -0.75
CA GLU A 85 -5.13 1.79 -0.80
C GLU A 85 -4.38 0.46 -0.63
N ARG A 86 -3.26 0.27 -1.33
CA ARG A 86 -2.58 -1.01 -1.57
C ARG A 86 -1.57 -1.45 -0.49
N GLY A 87 -1.79 -1.06 0.75
CA GLY A 87 -0.86 -1.33 1.86
C GLY A 87 -1.56 -1.27 3.21
N SER A 88 -1.29 -0.25 4.02
CA SER A 88 -1.81 -0.10 5.39
C SER A 88 -3.34 -0.20 5.49
N HIS A 89 -4.07 0.34 4.52
CA HIS A 89 -5.52 0.19 4.40
C HIS A 89 -5.93 -1.29 4.28
N VAL A 90 -5.37 -2.03 3.32
CA VAL A 90 -5.63 -3.46 3.15
C VAL A 90 -5.26 -4.25 4.41
N SER A 91 -4.09 -3.97 4.98
CA SER A 91 -3.62 -4.64 6.19
C SER A 91 -4.60 -4.45 7.35
N ALA A 92 -5.14 -3.26 7.56
CA ALA A 92 -6.11 -3.00 8.63
C ALA A 92 -7.41 -3.79 8.44
N HIS A 93 -7.91 -3.91 7.21
CA HIS A 93 -9.06 -4.76 6.89
C HIS A 93 -8.85 -6.21 7.32
N VAL A 94 -7.75 -6.81 6.85
CA VAL A 94 -7.45 -8.23 7.07
C VAL A 94 -7.08 -8.49 8.52
N TRP A 95 -6.39 -7.55 9.18
CA TRP A 95 -6.00 -7.69 10.59
C TRP A 95 -7.22 -7.73 11.52
N VAL A 96 -8.29 -6.96 11.21
CA VAL A 96 -9.52 -6.99 12.02
C VAL A 96 -10.43 -8.17 11.66
N GLY A 97 -10.53 -8.55 10.39
CA GLY A 97 -11.46 -9.59 9.91
C GLY A 97 -11.30 -10.93 10.64
N ASP A 98 -12.40 -11.62 10.93
CA ASP A 98 -12.36 -12.85 11.73
C ASP A 98 -11.99 -14.07 10.89
N PRO A 99 -10.79 -14.68 11.07
CA PRO A 99 -10.37 -15.82 10.28
C PRO A 99 -11.21 -17.08 10.53
N ARG A 100 -12.08 -17.10 11.55
CA ARG A 100 -13.04 -18.20 11.78
C ARG A 100 -14.19 -18.19 10.76
N ASN A 101 -14.47 -17.04 10.17
CA ASN A 101 -15.50 -16.91 9.14
C ASN A 101 -14.95 -17.28 7.77
N LYS A 102 -15.81 -17.83 6.90
CA LYS A 102 -15.41 -18.39 5.60
C LYS A 102 -14.64 -17.41 4.72
N TYR A 103 -14.99 -16.13 4.76
CA TYR A 103 -14.37 -15.08 3.95
C TYR A 103 -13.78 -13.97 4.83
N SER A 104 -13.41 -14.28 6.08
CA SER A 104 -12.84 -13.32 7.04
C SER A 104 -13.78 -12.15 7.41
N GLU A 105 -15.08 -12.41 7.43
CA GLU A 105 -16.09 -11.43 7.82
C GLU A 105 -15.84 -10.88 9.24
N ASP A 106 -16.18 -9.64 9.56
CA ASP A 106 -16.77 -8.64 8.65
C ASP A 106 -15.71 -7.81 7.92
N MET A 107 -14.72 -7.26 8.63
CA MET A 107 -13.72 -6.33 8.08
C MET A 107 -12.81 -6.93 6.99
N GLY A 108 -12.56 -8.23 6.98
CA GLY A 108 -11.63 -8.87 6.06
C GLY A 108 -12.14 -9.03 4.62
N ASN A 109 -13.36 -8.59 4.32
CA ASN A 109 -13.90 -8.63 2.96
C ASN A 109 -14.79 -7.42 2.66
N PHE A 110 -14.64 -6.83 1.47
CA PHE A 110 -15.40 -5.63 1.09
C PHE A 110 -16.92 -5.81 1.12
N TYR A 111 -17.45 -7.01 0.87
CA TYR A 111 -18.90 -7.23 0.89
C TYR A 111 -19.52 -7.13 2.29
N SER A 112 -18.72 -7.35 3.34
CA SER A 112 -19.15 -7.42 4.73
C SER A 112 -18.57 -6.31 5.60
N ALA A 113 -17.48 -5.65 5.20
CA ALA A 113 -16.73 -4.74 6.04
C ALA A 113 -17.59 -3.66 6.71
N GLY A 114 -18.51 -3.05 5.96
CA GLY A 114 -19.42 -2.01 6.47
C GLY A 114 -20.43 -2.46 7.53
N ARG A 115 -20.52 -3.76 7.83
CA ARG A 115 -21.31 -4.32 8.95
C ARG A 115 -20.63 -4.14 10.29
N ASP A 116 -19.30 -4.02 10.32
CA ASP A 116 -18.56 -3.62 11.50
C ASP A 116 -18.48 -2.09 11.57
N THR A 117 -18.94 -1.50 12.67
CA THR A 117 -18.86 -0.04 12.86
C THR A 117 -17.42 0.49 12.87
N LEU A 118 -16.43 -0.35 13.19
CA LEU A 118 -15.01 -0.01 13.12
C LEU A 118 -14.55 0.32 11.68
N PHE A 119 -15.24 -0.19 10.65
CA PHE A 119 -15.00 0.16 9.25
C PHE A 119 -15.03 1.67 9.01
N TYR A 120 -16.07 2.34 9.51
CA TYR A 120 -16.23 3.78 9.31
C TYR A 120 -15.15 4.58 10.07
N CYS A 121 -14.74 4.11 11.26
CA CYS A 121 -13.63 4.71 11.99
C CYS A 121 -12.28 4.49 11.28
N HIS A 122 -12.07 3.33 10.68
CA HIS A 122 -10.90 3.06 9.85
C HIS A 122 -10.86 4.01 8.64
N HIS A 123 -11.94 4.08 7.87
CA HIS A 123 -12.02 4.96 6.70
C HIS A 123 -12.01 6.45 7.05
N THR A 124 -12.43 6.84 8.26
CA THR A 124 -12.21 8.21 8.77
C THR A 124 -10.72 8.55 8.84
N ASN A 125 -9.87 7.61 9.26
CA ASN A 125 -8.42 7.84 9.26
C ASN A 125 -7.81 7.73 7.85
N VAL A 126 -8.37 6.95 6.94
CA VAL A 126 -7.97 6.94 5.52
C VAL A 126 -8.28 8.29 4.87
N ASP A 127 -9.46 8.86 5.10
CA ASP A 127 -9.82 10.22 4.65
C ASP A 127 -8.92 11.29 5.28
N ARG A 128 -8.58 11.13 6.56
CA ARG A 128 -7.57 11.95 7.23
C ARG A 128 -6.20 11.87 6.54
N MET A 129 -5.79 10.70 6.03
CA MET A 129 -4.52 10.58 5.32
C MET A 129 -4.51 11.42 4.06
N TRP A 130 -5.59 11.45 3.28
CA TRP A 130 -5.67 12.34 2.12
C TRP A 130 -5.53 13.81 2.52
N THR A 131 -6.20 14.22 3.60
CA THR A 131 -6.08 15.59 4.14
C THR A 131 -4.65 15.91 4.57
N ILE A 132 -3.97 15.01 5.28
CA ILE A 132 -2.56 15.18 5.66
C ILE A 132 -1.67 15.24 4.43
N TRP A 133 -1.84 14.32 3.48
CA TRP A 133 -1.02 14.20 2.28
C TRP A 133 -1.00 15.51 1.49
N LYS A 134 -2.16 16.18 1.36
CA LYS A 134 -2.27 17.51 0.72
C LYS A 134 -1.44 18.60 1.41
N THR A 135 -1.14 18.46 2.70
CA THR A 135 -0.32 19.42 3.46
C THR A 135 1.19 19.09 3.44
N LEU A 136 1.57 17.89 2.99
CA LEU A 136 2.97 17.49 2.96
C LEU A 136 3.73 18.31 1.92
N LYS A 137 4.84 18.90 2.36
CA LYS A 137 5.75 19.69 1.51
C LYS A 137 6.66 18.77 0.69
N THR A 138 6.06 17.96 -0.17
CA THR A 138 6.78 17.17 -1.17
C THR A 138 6.69 17.85 -2.53
N GLY A 139 7.60 17.52 -3.44
CA GLY A 139 7.55 18.06 -4.81
C GLY A 139 6.52 17.37 -5.72
N VAL A 140 5.61 16.56 -5.16
CA VAL A 140 4.52 15.90 -5.89
C VAL A 140 3.31 16.86 -5.94
N PRO A 141 2.69 17.09 -7.10
CA PRO A 141 1.40 17.79 -7.17
C PRO A 141 0.36 17.16 -6.24
N LYS A 142 -0.65 17.92 -5.81
CA LYS A 142 -1.68 17.44 -4.87
C LYS A 142 -3.09 17.43 -5.45
N ASP A 143 -3.32 18.25 -6.46
CA ASP A 143 -4.62 18.39 -7.10
C ASP A 143 -4.70 17.49 -8.34
N ILE A 144 -5.84 16.82 -8.53
CA ILE A 144 -6.19 16.14 -9.78
C ILE A 144 -7.09 17.07 -10.57
N THR A 145 -6.64 17.46 -11.77
CA THR A 145 -7.37 18.42 -12.62
C THR A 145 -8.13 17.78 -13.79
N ASP A 146 -8.01 16.46 -13.94
CA ASP A 146 -8.68 15.69 -14.98
C ASP A 146 -10.22 15.87 -14.89
N PRO A 147 -10.88 16.41 -15.93
CA PRO A 147 -12.33 16.56 -15.96
C PRO A 147 -13.09 15.25 -15.77
N ASP A 148 -12.56 14.11 -16.21
CA ASP A 148 -13.21 12.81 -16.02
C ASP A 148 -13.24 12.42 -14.55
N TYR A 149 -12.15 12.67 -13.83
CA TYR A 149 -12.08 12.48 -12.38
C TYR A 149 -13.03 13.43 -11.65
N LEU A 150 -12.95 14.74 -11.94
CA LEU A 150 -13.74 15.76 -11.25
C LEU A 150 -15.25 15.60 -11.48
N ASN A 151 -15.66 15.14 -12.66
CA ASN A 151 -17.07 14.93 -13.00
C ASN A 151 -17.57 13.51 -12.69
N ALA A 152 -16.70 12.58 -12.27
CA ALA A 152 -17.14 11.28 -11.78
C ALA A 152 -18.16 11.48 -10.65
N SER A 153 -19.27 10.75 -10.72
CA SER A 153 -20.41 10.97 -9.83
C SER A 153 -20.90 9.68 -9.21
N PHE A 154 -21.32 9.78 -7.96
CA PHE A 154 -21.84 8.68 -7.16
C PHE A 154 -23.23 9.03 -6.63
N LEU A 155 -23.99 8.01 -6.25
CA LEU A 155 -25.33 8.16 -5.69
C LEU A 155 -25.34 7.66 -4.24
N PHE A 156 -25.79 8.51 -3.32
CA PHE A 156 -25.94 8.18 -1.91
C PHE A 156 -27.34 8.56 -1.43
N TYR A 157 -27.85 7.84 -0.44
CA TYR A 157 -28.99 8.30 0.33
C TYR A 157 -28.51 9.27 1.42
N ASP A 158 -29.16 10.42 1.54
CA ASP A 158 -28.93 11.36 2.64
C ASP A 158 -29.76 11.00 3.90
N GLU A 159 -29.63 11.79 4.96
CA GLU A 159 -30.36 11.62 6.21
C GLU A 159 -31.88 11.80 6.06
N ASN A 160 -32.33 12.46 4.99
CA ASN A 160 -33.74 12.68 4.64
C ASN A 160 -34.28 11.59 3.69
N LYS A 161 -33.50 10.50 3.49
CA LYS A 161 -33.82 9.37 2.60
C LYS A 161 -33.99 9.79 1.14
N GLN A 162 -33.36 10.89 0.74
CA GLN A 162 -33.33 11.33 -0.64
C GLN A 162 -32.11 10.76 -1.36
N LEU A 163 -32.30 10.33 -2.61
CA LEU A 163 -31.20 9.88 -3.45
C LEU A 163 -30.49 11.10 -4.04
N VAL A 164 -29.26 11.36 -3.60
CA VAL A 164 -28.45 12.52 -3.99
C VAL A 164 -27.31 12.08 -4.88
N ARG A 165 -27.09 12.83 -5.97
CA ARG A 165 -25.90 12.70 -6.82
C ARG A 165 -24.82 13.64 -6.32
N VAL A 166 -23.64 13.11 -6.04
CA VAL A 166 -22.45 13.88 -5.66
C VAL A 166 -21.36 13.71 -6.71
N LYS A 167 -20.51 14.73 -6.89
CA LYS A 167 -19.32 14.66 -7.75
C LYS A 167 -18.05 14.65 -6.92
N VAL A 168 -17.00 14.04 -7.46
CA VAL A 168 -15.66 14.07 -6.84
C VAL A 168 -15.15 15.50 -6.66
N GLY A 169 -15.35 16.38 -7.66
CA GLY A 169 -14.91 17.78 -7.57
C GLY A 169 -15.51 18.56 -6.38
N ASP A 170 -16.65 18.12 -5.85
CA ASP A 170 -17.32 18.77 -4.72
C ASP A 170 -16.81 18.29 -3.35
N CYS A 171 -16.01 17.22 -3.28
CA CYS A 171 -15.45 16.69 -2.04
C CYS A 171 -13.95 16.96 -1.83
N LEU A 172 -13.31 17.73 -2.72
CA LEU A 172 -11.87 18.03 -2.61
C LEU A 172 -11.51 18.88 -1.37
N ASP A 173 -12.48 19.63 -0.83
CA ASP A 173 -12.33 20.45 0.37
C ASP A 173 -13.30 19.98 1.47
N HIS A 174 -12.77 19.19 2.41
CA HIS A 174 -13.53 18.66 3.54
C HIS A 174 -14.18 19.77 4.40
N LYS A 175 -13.61 20.99 4.41
CA LYS A 175 -14.18 22.11 5.18
C LYS A 175 -15.45 22.65 4.54
N ARG A 176 -15.54 22.63 3.21
CA ARG A 176 -16.78 22.95 2.49
C ARG A 176 -17.85 21.90 2.70
N MET A 177 -17.46 20.67 3.03
CA MET A 177 -18.37 19.60 3.45
C MET A 177 -18.77 19.69 4.93
N GLY A 178 -18.22 20.66 5.69
CA GLY A 178 -18.62 20.95 7.06
C GLY A 178 -17.90 20.15 8.14
N TYR A 179 -16.75 19.53 7.85
CA TYR A 179 -15.96 18.81 8.85
C TYR A 179 -14.45 19.11 8.78
N ASP A 180 -13.74 18.79 9.88
CA ASP A 180 -12.28 18.83 9.98
C ASP A 180 -11.82 17.75 10.97
N PHE A 181 -10.52 17.46 10.98
CA PHE A 181 -9.90 16.51 11.90
C PHE A 181 -9.26 17.23 13.08
N GLU A 182 -9.38 16.63 14.26
CA GLU A 182 -8.59 17.06 15.41
C GLU A 182 -7.09 16.98 15.08
N ARG A 183 -6.35 18.01 15.49
CA ARG A 183 -4.89 18.05 15.33
C ARG A 183 -4.24 17.19 16.40
N VAL A 184 -3.67 16.09 15.94
CA VAL A 184 -2.90 15.16 16.77
C VAL A 184 -1.54 14.94 16.13
N ASP A 185 -0.58 14.49 16.93
CA ASP A 185 0.78 14.20 16.47
C ASP A 185 0.78 13.20 15.31
N ILE A 186 1.72 13.41 14.38
CA ILE A 186 1.92 12.59 13.19
C ILE A 186 3.32 11.98 13.27
N PRO A 187 3.52 10.96 14.13
CA PRO A 187 4.87 10.48 14.47
C PRO A 187 5.61 9.92 13.26
N TRP A 188 4.91 9.31 12.30
CA TRP A 188 5.53 8.71 11.12
C TRP A 188 6.23 9.70 10.19
N LEU A 189 6.01 11.02 10.32
CA LEU A 189 6.75 12.02 9.54
C LEU A 189 8.27 11.97 9.79
N ASN A 190 8.67 11.51 10.98
CA ASN A 190 10.08 11.43 11.38
C ASN A 190 10.63 9.99 11.29
N TYR A 191 9.88 9.04 10.74
CA TYR A 191 10.28 7.64 10.60
C TYR A 191 10.71 7.33 9.17
N LYS A 192 11.58 8.19 8.63
CA LYS A 192 12.39 7.84 7.48
C LYS A 192 13.39 6.76 7.91
N PRO A 193 13.49 5.61 7.20
CA PRO A 193 14.53 4.62 7.49
C PRO A 193 15.93 5.23 7.51
N ALA A 194 16.78 4.78 8.44
CA ALA A 194 18.11 5.32 8.59
C ALA A 194 18.98 5.01 7.36
N LYS A 195 19.77 6.00 6.92
CA LYS A 195 20.76 5.80 5.86
C LYS A 195 21.73 4.67 6.24
N LYS A 196 22.03 3.78 5.30
CA LYS A 196 23.01 2.71 5.50
C LYS A 196 24.39 3.33 5.70
N ALA A 197 25.11 2.85 6.71
CA ALA A 197 26.44 3.38 7.07
C ALA A 197 27.52 3.13 6.00
N GLY A 198 27.26 2.24 5.04
CA GLY A 198 28.13 1.99 3.90
C GLY A 198 27.34 1.49 2.70
N LYS A 199 27.97 1.58 1.52
CA LYS A 199 27.41 1.14 0.24
C LYS A 199 26.96 -0.31 0.28
N ALA A 200 25.77 -0.56 -0.25
CA ALA A 200 25.24 -1.92 -0.37
C ALA A 200 26.17 -2.80 -1.22
N LYS A 201 26.53 -3.99 -0.71
CA LYS A 201 27.42 -4.94 -1.38
C LYS A 201 26.67 -5.77 -2.40
N ILE A 202 26.34 -5.15 -3.54
CA ILE A 202 25.56 -5.79 -4.60
C ILE A 202 26.15 -7.12 -5.08
N GLN A 203 27.48 -7.31 -5.05
CA GLN A 203 28.11 -8.57 -5.49
C GLN A 203 27.62 -9.78 -4.67
N LYS A 204 27.38 -9.60 -3.37
CA LYS A 204 26.87 -10.66 -2.50
C LYS A 204 25.45 -11.02 -2.90
N VAL A 205 24.57 -10.03 -3.04
CA VAL A 205 23.15 -10.23 -3.32
C VAL A 205 22.92 -10.76 -4.75
N ALA A 206 23.64 -10.20 -5.72
CA ALA A 206 23.56 -10.54 -7.13
C ALA A 206 23.97 -12.00 -7.42
N SER A 207 24.82 -12.61 -6.58
CA SER A 207 25.21 -14.02 -6.73
C SER A 207 24.04 -15.01 -6.61
N THR A 208 22.96 -14.59 -5.92
CA THR A 208 21.74 -15.38 -5.73
C THR A 208 20.56 -14.85 -6.55
N ALA A 209 20.78 -13.81 -7.36
CA ALA A 209 19.73 -13.15 -8.13
C ALA A 209 19.57 -13.79 -9.51
N GLU A 210 18.32 -13.93 -9.93
CA GLU A 210 17.94 -14.39 -11.26
C GLU A 210 17.95 -13.21 -12.24
N LYS A 211 18.19 -13.48 -13.52
CA LYS A 211 18.04 -12.47 -14.58
C LYS A 211 16.57 -12.41 -15.02
N PRO A 212 16.06 -11.23 -15.42
CA PRO A 212 14.67 -11.11 -15.86
C PRO A 212 14.36 -11.90 -17.14
N ASP A 213 15.35 -12.14 -17.99
CA ASP A 213 15.19 -12.89 -19.25
C ASP A 213 14.73 -14.34 -18.98
N GLY A 214 13.50 -14.66 -19.36
CA GLY A 214 12.90 -15.98 -19.17
C GLY A 214 12.35 -16.26 -17.78
N LEU A 215 12.47 -15.31 -16.83
CA LEU A 215 11.91 -15.43 -15.48
C LEU A 215 10.41 -15.14 -15.43
N PHE A 216 9.93 -14.25 -16.30
CA PHE A 216 8.56 -13.78 -16.32
C PHE A 216 7.69 -14.53 -17.35
N PRO A 217 6.41 -14.83 -17.03
CA PRO A 217 5.70 -14.47 -15.81
C PRO A 217 6.15 -15.29 -14.58
N LEU A 218 6.36 -14.60 -13.46
CA LEU A 218 6.88 -15.15 -12.21
C LEU A 218 5.74 -15.41 -11.22
N THR A 219 5.53 -16.65 -10.80
CA THR A 219 4.68 -16.97 -9.64
C THR A 219 5.47 -16.76 -8.34
N LEU A 220 4.98 -15.92 -7.42
CA LEU A 220 5.72 -15.48 -6.23
C LEU A 220 5.56 -16.43 -5.03
N ASN A 221 5.86 -17.73 -5.22
CA ASN A 221 5.70 -18.75 -4.17
C ASN A 221 6.82 -18.76 -3.11
N LYS A 222 7.90 -18.01 -3.33
CA LYS A 222 9.07 -17.90 -2.44
C LYS A 222 9.69 -16.52 -2.59
N VAL A 223 10.66 -16.22 -1.73
CA VAL A 223 11.49 -15.02 -1.91
C VAL A 223 12.27 -15.14 -3.22
N THR A 224 12.13 -14.15 -4.07
CA THR A 224 12.79 -14.10 -5.38
C THR A 224 13.60 -12.82 -5.49
N ARG A 225 14.87 -12.96 -5.89
CA ARG A 225 15.81 -11.85 -6.12
C ARG A 225 16.03 -11.72 -7.63
N VAL A 226 15.85 -10.53 -8.19
CA VAL A 226 15.97 -10.27 -9.62
C VAL A 226 17.00 -9.16 -9.87
N LEU A 227 18.02 -9.45 -10.68
CA LEU A 227 19.06 -8.48 -11.05
C LEU A 227 18.61 -7.69 -12.28
N ILE A 228 18.51 -6.36 -12.15
CA ILE A 228 17.90 -5.49 -13.16
C ILE A 228 18.83 -4.29 -13.42
N PRO A 229 19.04 -3.89 -14.68
CA PRO A 229 19.76 -2.66 -15.00
C PRO A 229 18.97 -1.43 -14.58
N LYS A 230 19.67 -0.40 -14.08
CA LYS A 230 19.10 0.95 -13.95
C LYS A 230 18.82 1.54 -15.33
N SER A 231 17.97 2.55 -15.38
CA SER A 231 17.63 3.22 -16.65
C SER A 231 18.72 4.21 -17.09
N ALA A 232 19.51 4.71 -16.15
CA ALA A 232 20.67 5.57 -16.41
C ALA A 232 21.84 5.27 -15.46
N LYS A 233 23.05 5.64 -15.89
CA LYS A 233 24.26 5.59 -15.06
C LYS A 233 24.34 6.78 -14.12
N GLY A 234 24.89 6.58 -12.93
CA GLY A 234 25.04 7.62 -11.93
C GLY A 234 23.73 7.96 -11.22
N LYS A 235 23.68 9.17 -10.65
CA LYS A 235 22.51 9.69 -9.95
C LYS A 235 21.37 9.96 -10.93
N ALA A 236 20.24 9.27 -10.73
CA ALA A 236 19.06 9.38 -11.57
C ALA A 236 17.78 9.40 -10.73
N ASP A 237 16.77 10.14 -11.21
CA ASP A 237 15.42 10.06 -10.66
C ASP A 237 14.69 8.92 -11.39
N GLU A 238 14.46 7.82 -10.68
CA GLU A 238 13.93 6.58 -11.25
C GLU A 238 12.79 5.99 -10.41
N VAL A 239 11.96 5.19 -11.07
CA VAL A 239 10.92 4.38 -10.44
C VAL A 239 11.08 2.91 -10.82
N LEU A 240 10.77 2.03 -9.86
CA LEU A 240 10.55 0.61 -10.11
C LEU A 240 9.12 0.40 -10.58
N VAL A 241 8.93 -0.35 -11.66
CA VAL A 241 7.61 -0.75 -12.17
C VAL A 241 7.50 -2.27 -12.07
N LEU A 242 6.46 -2.73 -11.39
CA LEU A 242 6.00 -4.13 -11.43
C LEU A 242 4.77 -4.21 -12.33
N GLU A 243 4.88 -5.00 -13.38
CA GLU A 243 3.92 -5.06 -14.48
C GLU A 243 3.08 -6.33 -14.44
N ASN A 244 1.81 -6.18 -14.81
CA ASN A 244 0.85 -7.27 -14.96
C ASN A 244 0.84 -8.20 -13.73
N ILE A 245 0.71 -7.61 -12.54
CA ILE A 245 0.50 -8.36 -11.31
C ILE A 245 -0.90 -8.95 -11.39
N GLU A 246 -0.99 -10.25 -11.59
CA GLU A 246 -2.22 -11.02 -11.55
C GLU A 246 -2.41 -11.65 -10.17
N SER A 247 -3.56 -11.43 -9.54
CA SER A 247 -3.87 -11.93 -8.19
C SER A 247 -5.26 -12.55 -8.11
N ASP A 248 -5.41 -13.59 -7.29
CA ASP A 248 -6.75 -14.11 -6.93
C ASP A 248 -7.49 -13.11 -6.04
N THR A 249 -8.54 -12.49 -6.57
CA THR A 249 -9.34 -11.46 -5.87
C THR A 249 -10.11 -12.02 -4.68
N THR A 250 -10.28 -13.33 -4.59
CA THR A 250 -10.99 -13.97 -3.49
C THR A 250 -10.11 -14.21 -2.26
N LYS A 251 -8.80 -13.94 -2.38
CA LYS A 251 -7.81 -14.15 -1.32
C LYS A 251 -7.12 -12.84 -0.96
N PHE A 252 -6.60 -12.79 0.26
CA PHE A 252 -5.71 -11.72 0.67
C PHE A 252 -4.34 -12.06 0.12
N VAL A 253 -3.80 -11.21 -0.74
CA VAL A 253 -2.43 -11.36 -1.21
C VAL A 253 -1.60 -10.18 -0.72
N LYS A 254 -0.36 -10.45 -0.34
CA LYS A 254 0.59 -9.40 0.01
C LYS A 254 2.02 -9.83 -0.25
N PHE A 255 2.81 -8.92 -0.81
CA PHE A 255 4.25 -9.05 -0.86
C PHE A 255 4.94 -7.69 -0.65
N ASP A 256 6.18 -7.75 -0.19
CA ASP A 256 7.03 -6.59 0.02
C ASP A 256 8.15 -6.56 -1.03
N VAL A 257 8.65 -5.36 -1.28
CA VAL A 257 9.71 -5.10 -2.26
C VAL A 257 10.87 -4.42 -1.57
N PHE A 258 12.05 -4.99 -1.73
CA PHE A 258 13.31 -4.44 -1.26
C PHE A 258 14.30 -4.26 -2.40
N VAL A 259 15.24 -3.34 -2.24
CA VAL A 259 16.29 -3.06 -3.22
C VAL A 259 17.66 -3.19 -2.55
N ASN A 260 18.51 -4.05 -3.11
CA ASN A 260 19.86 -4.35 -2.62
C ASN A 260 19.92 -4.77 -1.13
N ASP A 261 18.86 -5.39 -0.62
CA ASP A 261 18.87 -5.98 0.73
C ASP A 261 19.85 -7.15 0.78
N GLU A 262 20.82 -7.03 1.68
CA GLU A 262 21.92 -7.98 1.88
C GLU A 262 21.59 -9.08 2.90
N ASP A 263 20.51 -8.86 3.66
CA ASP A 263 20.05 -9.76 4.68
C ASP A 263 19.10 -10.80 4.10
N ASP A 264 18.94 -11.90 4.83
CA ASP A 264 17.85 -12.81 4.57
C ASP A 264 16.52 -12.16 4.97
N PRO A 265 15.38 -12.60 4.39
CA PRO A 265 14.08 -12.00 4.62
C PRO A 265 13.81 -11.81 6.12
N SER A 266 13.77 -10.56 6.56
CA SER A 266 13.51 -10.23 7.96
C SER A 266 12.07 -9.75 8.17
N GLU A 267 11.70 -9.74 9.44
CA GLU A 267 10.46 -9.14 9.94
C GLU A 267 10.58 -7.61 10.04
N GLU A 268 11.73 -7.03 9.67
CA GLU A 268 12.04 -5.60 9.82
C GLU A 268 11.79 -4.86 8.50
N LEU A 269 10.94 -3.83 8.55
CA LEU A 269 10.63 -2.97 7.40
C LEU A 269 11.33 -1.61 7.50
N ASP A 270 11.89 -1.26 8.67
CA ASP A 270 12.62 -0.03 8.96
C ASP A 270 14.03 0.03 8.37
N LYS A 271 14.18 -0.58 7.19
CA LYS A 271 15.43 -0.63 6.42
C LYS A 271 15.40 0.39 5.28
N ALA A 272 16.56 0.97 4.98
CA ALA A 272 16.72 1.86 3.83
C ALA A 272 16.36 1.15 2.52
N GLU A 273 16.56 -0.15 2.46
CA GLU A 273 16.29 -1.03 1.32
C GLU A 273 14.79 -1.26 1.06
N TYR A 274 13.90 -0.98 2.00
CA TYR A 274 12.46 -1.17 1.82
C TYR A 274 11.86 -0.17 0.82
N ALA A 275 11.40 -0.67 -0.32
CA ALA A 275 10.86 0.14 -1.42
C ALA A 275 9.33 0.31 -1.36
N GLY A 276 8.62 -0.68 -0.80
CA GLY A 276 7.17 -0.62 -0.66
C GLY A 276 6.50 -1.99 -0.66
N THR A 277 5.19 -1.99 -0.89
CA THR A 277 4.36 -3.19 -0.84
C THR A 277 3.27 -3.18 -1.92
N PHE A 278 2.80 -4.37 -2.24
CA PHE A 278 1.52 -4.60 -2.88
C PHE A 278 0.66 -5.47 -1.96
N ALA A 279 -0.56 -5.04 -1.70
CA ALA A 279 -1.55 -5.80 -0.95
C ALA A 279 -2.95 -5.61 -1.54
N GLN A 280 -3.79 -6.63 -1.44
CA GLN A 280 -5.17 -6.58 -1.92
C GLN A 280 -6.14 -7.25 -0.94
N VAL A 281 -7.23 -6.57 -0.59
CA VAL A 281 -8.30 -7.14 0.24
C VAL A 281 -9.10 -8.16 -0.59
N PRO A 282 -9.50 -9.30 0.01
CA PRO A 282 -10.46 -10.20 -0.60
C PRO A 282 -11.76 -9.48 -0.99
N ALA A 283 -12.22 -9.70 -2.22
CA ALA A 283 -13.48 -9.20 -2.72
C ALA A 283 -14.29 -10.34 -3.36
N ARG A 284 -15.60 -10.36 -3.08
CA ARG A 284 -16.52 -11.30 -3.73
C ARG A 284 -16.87 -10.82 -5.14
N THR A 285 -16.03 -11.14 -6.11
CA THR A 285 -16.23 -10.77 -7.52
C THR A 285 -16.57 -12.00 -8.39
N LYS A 286 -17.30 -11.79 -9.50
CA LYS A 286 -17.59 -12.87 -10.47
C LYS A 286 -16.31 -13.35 -11.19
N ASN A 287 -15.40 -12.42 -11.43
CA ASN A 287 -14.09 -12.69 -11.99
C ASN A 287 -13.09 -12.82 -10.85
N LYS A 288 -12.32 -13.90 -10.83
CA LYS A 288 -11.42 -14.22 -9.72
C LYS A 288 -10.01 -13.65 -9.89
N ILE A 289 -9.68 -13.05 -11.03
CA ILE A 289 -8.33 -12.55 -11.30
C ILE A 289 -8.41 -11.05 -11.54
N ALA A 290 -7.64 -10.28 -10.77
CA ALA A 290 -7.39 -8.87 -11.03
C ALA A 290 -5.99 -8.71 -11.61
N LYS A 291 -5.81 -7.70 -12.48
CA LYS A 291 -4.49 -7.28 -12.97
C LYS A 291 -4.18 -5.90 -12.43
N ALA A 292 -2.97 -5.68 -11.97
CA ALA A 292 -2.53 -4.37 -11.52
C ALA A 292 -1.10 -4.09 -11.96
N ASN A 293 -0.75 -2.81 -12.02
CA ASN A 293 0.64 -2.35 -12.07
C ASN A 293 0.89 -1.51 -10.83
N ILE A 294 2.10 -1.59 -10.28
CA ILE A 294 2.54 -0.64 -9.26
C ILE A 294 3.85 0.02 -9.65
N THR A 295 3.99 1.26 -9.18
CA THR A 295 5.18 2.08 -9.35
C THR A 295 5.67 2.47 -7.96
N LEU A 296 6.97 2.26 -7.71
CA LEU A 296 7.64 2.59 -6.46
C LEU A 296 8.81 3.53 -6.76
N ARG A 297 8.79 4.72 -6.17
CA ARG A 297 9.88 5.70 -6.33
C ARG A 297 11.16 5.24 -5.65
N LEU A 298 12.29 5.37 -6.34
CA LEU A 298 13.59 4.89 -5.87
C LEU A 298 14.57 6.01 -5.50
N THR A 299 14.32 7.27 -5.87
CA THR A 299 15.28 8.38 -5.73
C THR A 299 15.86 8.49 -4.32
N GLU A 300 14.99 8.58 -3.30
CA GLU A 300 15.42 8.70 -1.90
C GLU A 300 16.06 7.40 -1.39
N LEU A 301 15.53 6.26 -1.84
CA LEU A 301 16.07 4.95 -1.49
C LEU A 301 17.51 4.78 -1.97
N TYR A 302 17.83 5.18 -3.21
CA TYR A 302 19.18 5.11 -3.76
C TYR A 302 20.19 5.94 -2.96
N GLU A 303 19.79 7.16 -2.56
CA GLU A 303 20.60 8.03 -1.72
C GLU A 303 20.85 7.42 -0.33
N ASP A 304 19.86 6.72 0.22
CA ASP A 304 19.91 6.11 1.55
C ASP A 304 20.73 4.81 1.58
N ILE A 305 20.93 4.13 0.45
CA ILE A 305 21.74 2.89 0.37
C ILE A 305 23.07 3.07 -0.41
N ASP A 306 23.32 4.29 -0.89
CA ASP A 306 24.58 4.74 -1.50
C ASP A 306 24.97 3.99 -2.79
N ILE A 307 24.02 3.87 -3.73
CA ILE A 307 24.17 3.08 -4.97
C ILE A 307 24.09 3.91 -6.27
N ASP A 308 24.34 5.22 -6.19
CA ASP A 308 24.26 6.10 -7.35
C ASP A 308 25.20 5.63 -8.49
N ASP A 309 26.40 5.16 -8.16
CA ASP A 309 27.40 4.70 -9.14
C ASP A 309 27.17 3.27 -9.66
N ASP A 310 26.18 2.54 -9.14
CA ASP A 310 25.89 1.20 -9.62
C ASP A 310 25.10 1.27 -10.94
N ASP A 311 25.40 0.35 -11.86
CA ASP A 311 24.71 0.21 -13.16
C ASP A 311 23.50 -0.75 -13.06
N THR A 312 23.47 -1.59 -12.02
CA THR A 312 22.43 -2.59 -11.76
C THR A 312 21.98 -2.55 -10.31
N ILE A 313 20.79 -3.05 -10.05
CA ILE A 313 20.29 -3.31 -8.69
C ILE A 313 19.71 -4.72 -8.62
N VAL A 314 19.59 -5.25 -7.41
CA VAL A 314 18.82 -6.44 -7.12
C VAL A 314 17.51 -6.04 -6.46
N VAL A 315 16.39 -6.40 -7.07
CA VAL A 315 15.08 -6.28 -6.45
C VAL A 315 14.72 -7.59 -5.79
N THR A 316 14.39 -7.55 -4.50
CA THR A 316 13.94 -8.70 -3.72
C THR A 316 12.43 -8.60 -3.52
N LEU A 317 11.71 -9.62 -3.97
CA LEU A 317 10.27 -9.78 -3.80
C LEU A 317 10.02 -10.80 -2.69
N ILE A 318 9.33 -10.39 -1.62
CA ILE A 318 9.08 -11.22 -0.43
C ILE A 318 7.58 -11.48 -0.31
N PRO A 319 7.07 -12.69 -0.62
CA PRO A 319 5.67 -13.01 -0.35
C PRO A 319 5.41 -13.03 1.16
N ARG A 320 4.40 -12.28 1.61
CA ARG A 320 3.96 -12.23 3.01
C ARG A 320 2.66 -13.00 3.23
N SER A 321 1.77 -13.02 2.23
CA SER A 321 0.54 -13.80 2.28
C SER A 321 0.10 -14.25 0.89
N ASN A 322 -0.22 -15.54 0.75
CA ASN A 322 -0.72 -16.18 -0.47
C ASN A 322 0.08 -15.78 -1.74
N GLY A 323 1.41 -15.81 -1.65
CA GLY A 323 2.29 -15.40 -2.76
C GLY A 323 2.19 -16.34 -3.97
N GLU A 324 1.85 -17.61 -3.74
CA GLU A 324 1.54 -18.59 -4.77
C GLU A 324 0.33 -18.22 -5.64
N ASP A 325 -0.54 -17.34 -5.15
CA ASP A 325 -1.70 -16.80 -5.87
C ASP A 325 -1.39 -15.47 -6.57
N VAL A 326 -0.12 -15.06 -6.60
CA VAL A 326 0.36 -13.86 -7.29
C VAL A 326 1.29 -14.26 -8.43
N THR A 327 1.00 -13.75 -9.63
CA THR A 327 1.88 -13.83 -10.80
C THR A 327 2.27 -12.43 -11.23
N ILE A 328 3.57 -12.17 -11.38
CA ILE A 328 4.09 -10.89 -11.87
C ILE A 328 4.49 -11.09 -13.32
N GLY A 329 4.03 -10.24 -14.24
CA GLY A 329 4.34 -10.37 -15.67
C GLY A 329 5.63 -9.68 -16.11
N GLY A 330 6.15 -8.73 -15.32
CA GLY A 330 7.42 -8.08 -15.62
C GLY A 330 7.90 -7.15 -14.52
N ILE A 331 9.18 -6.80 -14.59
CA ILE A 331 9.82 -5.83 -13.70
C ILE A 331 10.80 -4.97 -14.50
N LYS A 332 10.80 -3.67 -14.26
CA LYS A 332 11.73 -2.75 -14.91
C LYS A 332 11.97 -1.48 -14.10
N ILE A 333 13.08 -0.83 -14.39
CA ILE A 333 13.39 0.50 -13.90
C ILE A 333 13.28 1.46 -15.07
N ILE A 334 12.57 2.56 -14.87
CA ILE A 334 12.42 3.62 -15.86
C ILE A 334 12.77 4.97 -15.24
N PRO A 335 13.14 5.98 -16.05
CA PRO A 335 13.23 7.35 -15.57
C PRO A 335 11.90 7.76 -14.95
N SER A 336 11.94 8.46 -13.82
CA SER A 336 10.75 8.95 -13.15
C SER A 336 9.92 9.77 -14.14
N PRO A 337 8.65 9.39 -14.39
CA PRO A 337 7.79 10.19 -15.26
C PRO A 337 7.61 11.59 -14.66
N PRO A 338 7.31 12.60 -15.49
CA PRO A 338 7.00 13.94 -15.01
C PRO A 338 5.92 13.87 -13.93
N ARG A 339 6.14 14.58 -12.82
CA ARG A 339 5.17 14.58 -11.73
C ARG A 339 3.89 15.24 -12.21
N SER A 340 2.82 14.46 -12.37
CA SER A 340 1.52 14.93 -12.81
C SER A 340 0.51 14.89 -11.66
N GLY A 341 -0.41 15.85 -11.71
CA GLY A 341 -1.57 15.99 -10.83
C GLY A 341 -2.83 15.50 -11.49
#